data_AF-A0A258BKA5-F1
#
_entry.id   AF-A0A258BKA5-F1
#
_cell.length_a   1.000
_cell.length_b   1.000
_cell.length_c   1.000
_cell.angle_alpha   90.00
_cell.angle_beta   90.00
_cell.angle_gamma   90.00
#
_symmetry.space_group_name_H-M   'P 1'
#
loop_
_entity.id
_entity.type
_entity.pdbx_description
1 polymer ?
#
loop_
_entity_poly.entity_id
_entity_poly.type
_entity_poly.pdbx_seq_one_letter_code
_entity_poly.pdbx_strand_id
1 'polypeptide(L)'
;YVGFLDDLILTPQLLFFIFLPILIFESAFNMNIRKIVDNGWSIGLLAVLGLLISSFLIATVLYFVFPFIGIEVPFIVTLLFGAIISSTDPVAVLALFKTYGAPKRLSLIFEGESLFNDGTAVALFMVVLAVASSGVFDASTVIEGIGMFLSMLIGGIILGLLMAGLFYRAIRGAKSNEFVAVTLLIISAHLVFVVSEAINEFGLFGLDIHVSSIIATTVAALFLGNYARHTLSPRTDEYLEKSVEHLAFIAKW
;
A
#
# COMPACT_ATOMS: atom_id res chain seq x y z
N TYR A 1 -28.05 -26.31 -1.50
CA TYR A 1 -26.75 -26.95 -1.69
C TYR A 1 -26.15 -26.40 -2.96
N VAL A 2 -25.24 -25.43 -2.83
CA VAL A 2 -24.59 -24.78 -3.97
C VAL A 2 -23.22 -25.43 -4.10
N GLY A 3 -23.11 -26.52 -4.87
CA GLY A 3 -21.90 -27.35 -4.93
C GLY A 3 -20.61 -26.61 -5.35
N PHE A 4 -20.72 -25.40 -5.89
CA PHE A 4 -19.58 -24.51 -6.13
C PHE A 4 -18.93 -23.97 -4.85
N LEU A 5 -19.68 -23.82 -3.76
CA LEU A 5 -19.15 -23.26 -2.50
C LEU A 5 -18.36 -24.27 -1.67
N ASP A 6 -18.60 -25.57 -1.86
CA ASP A 6 -17.93 -26.63 -1.11
C ASP A 6 -16.45 -26.79 -1.51
N ASP A 7 -16.10 -26.37 -2.74
CA ASP A 7 -14.73 -26.36 -3.27
C ASP A 7 -14.06 -24.97 -3.20
N LEU A 8 -14.80 -23.93 -2.77
CA LEU A 8 -14.28 -22.56 -2.70
C LEU A 8 -13.46 -22.35 -1.42
N ILE A 9 -12.18 -22.72 -1.47
CA ILE A 9 -11.23 -22.41 -0.40
C ILE A 9 -10.82 -20.94 -0.50
N LEU A 10 -11.39 -20.10 0.35
CA LEU A 10 -10.95 -18.71 0.52
C LEU A 10 -9.59 -18.68 1.22
N THR A 11 -8.52 -18.58 0.44
CA THR A 11 -7.17 -18.41 0.99
C THR A 11 -6.94 -16.95 1.41
N PRO A 12 -6.13 -16.70 2.46
CA PRO A 12 -5.77 -15.34 2.86
C PRO A 12 -5.21 -14.51 1.69
N GLN A 13 -4.42 -15.12 0.81
CA GLN A 13 -3.86 -14.49 -0.38
C GLN A 13 -4.97 -14.00 -1.31
N LEU A 14 -5.98 -14.83 -1.57
CA LEU A 14 -7.11 -14.45 -2.42
C LEU A 14 -7.92 -13.29 -1.81
N LEU A 15 -8.10 -13.30 -0.48
CA LEU A 15 -8.75 -12.20 0.22
C LEU A 15 -7.96 -10.89 0.07
N PHE A 16 -6.64 -10.93 0.26
CA PHE A 16 -5.78 -9.76 0.05
C PHE A 16 -5.86 -9.26 -1.39
N PHE A 17 -5.77 -10.15 -2.39
CA PHE A 17 -5.85 -9.76 -3.81
C PHE A 17 -7.18 -9.09 -4.19
N ILE A 18 -8.29 -9.48 -3.56
CA ILE A 18 -9.62 -8.94 -3.87
C ILE A 18 -9.87 -7.62 -3.13
N PHE A 19 -9.59 -7.58 -1.83
CA PHE A 19 -10.02 -6.51 -0.95
C PHE A 19 -8.99 -5.39 -0.77
N LEU A 20 -7.70 -5.74 -0.68
CA LEU A 20 -6.65 -4.76 -0.41
C LEU A 20 -6.56 -3.65 -1.48
N PRO A 21 -6.64 -3.94 -2.80
CA PRO A 21 -6.59 -2.89 -3.81
C PRO A 21 -7.75 -1.90 -3.69
N ILE A 22 -8.95 -2.37 -3.33
CA ILE A 22 -10.14 -1.52 -3.16
C ILE A 22 -9.97 -0.60 -1.94
N LEU A 23 -9.49 -1.14 -0.82
CA LEU A 23 -9.26 -0.36 0.40
C LEU A 23 -8.23 0.74 0.19
N ILE A 24 -7.10 0.40 -0.44
CA ILE A 24 -6.06 1.37 -0.79
C ILE A 24 -6.61 2.43 -1.74
N PHE A 25 -7.36 2.00 -2.76
CA PHE A 25 -7.94 2.91 -3.74
C PHE A 25 -8.91 3.89 -3.07
N GLU A 26 -9.84 3.40 -2.25
CA GLU A 26 -10.80 4.25 -1.52
C GLU A 26 -10.10 5.30 -0.67
N SER A 27 -9.12 4.87 0.12
CA SER A 27 -8.39 5.77 1.02
C SER A 27 -7.58 6.81 0.26
N ALA A 28 -6.85 6.42 -0.79
CA ALA A 28 -6.00 7.32 -1.57
C ALA A 28 -6.79 8.25 -2.51
N PHE A 29 -7.87 7.76 -3.12
CA PHE A 29 -8.66 8.50 -4.12
C PHE A 29 -9.32 9.74 -3.53
N ASN A 30 -9.66 9.72 -2.23
CA ASN A 30 -10.31 10.83 -1.54
C ASN A 30 -9.33 11.88 -0.98
N MET A 31 -8.01 11.62 -1.04
CA MET A 31 -7.01 12.56 -0.55
C MET A 31 -6.72 13.68 -1.55
N ASN A 32 -6.26 14.83 -1.06
CA ASN A 32 -5.81 15.92 -1.91
C ASN A 32 -4.32 15.80 -2.24
N ILE A 33 -3.99 15.49 -3.50
CA ILE A 33 -2.60 15.25 -3.93
C ILE A 33 -1.68 16.45 -3.68
N ARG A 34 -2.17 17.68 -3.87
CA ARG A 34 -1.35 18.89 -3.66
C ARG A 34 -0.92 18.97 -2.20
N LYS A 35 -1.85 18.78 -1.27
CA LYS A 35 -1.54 18.80 0.16
C LYS A 35 -0.59 17.66 0.57
N ILE A 36 -0.74 16.48 -0.04
CA ILE A 36 0.15 15.35 0.19
C ILE A 36 1.57 15.67 -0.27
N VAL A 37 1.73 16.19 -1.49
CA VAL A 37 3.03 16.60 -2.02
C VAL A 37 3.65 17.72 -1.17
N ASP A 38 2.87 18.72 -0.76
CA ASP A 38 3.33 19.82 0.10
C ASP A 38 3.84 19.33 1.48
N ASN A 39 3.36 18.18 1.95
CA ASN A 39 3.78 17.55 3.21
C ASN A 39 4.58 16.25 2.99
N GLY A 40 5.02 15.99 1.75
CA GLY A 40 5.60 14.70 1.35
C GLY A 40 6.86 14.35 2.14
N TRP A 41 7.63 15.35 2.56
CA TRP A 41 8.78 15.15 3.44
C TRP A 41 8.38 14.57 4.80
N SER A 42 7.38 15.16 5.48
CA SER A 42 6.92 14.67 6.79
C SER A 42 6.27 13.30 6.68
N ILE A 43 5.45 13.10 5.65
CA ILE A 43 4.79 11.81 5.39
C ILE A 43 5.84 10.73 5.12
N GLY A 44 6.79 10.98 4.21
CA GLY A 44 7.84 10.02 3.86
C GLY A 44 8.78 9.71 5.02
N LEU A 45 9.13 10.71 5.85
CA LEU A 45 9.93 10.46 7.05
C LEU A 45 9.22 9.52 8.02
N LEU A 46 7.92 9.68 8.24
CA LEU A 46 7.17 8.82 9.16
C LEU A 46 6.94 7.43 8.56
N ALA A 47 6.44 7.37 7.32
CA ALA A 47 6.11 6.11 6.65
C ALA A 47 7.33 5.23 6.36
N VAL A 48 8.53 5.83 6.20
CA VAL A 48 9.76 5.10 5.93
C VAL A 48 10.68 5.05 7.15
N LEU A 49 11.23 6.18 7.58
CA LEU A 49 12.20 6.17 8.69
C LEU A 49 11.53 5.80 10.01
N GLY A 50 10.33 6.31 10.27
CA GLY A 50 9.54 5.94 11.45
C GLY A 50 9.29 4.45 11.52
N LEU A 51 8.84 3.84 10.41
CA LEU A 51 8.67 2.39 10.33
C LEU A 51 9.97 1.61 10.52
N LEU A 52 11.07 2.02 9.88
CA LEU A 52 12.36 1.33 10.01
C LEU A 52 12.85 1.34 11.47
N ILE A 53 12.73 2.50 12.14
CA ILE A 53 13.10 2.64 13.55
C ILE A 53 12.19 1.78 14.42
N SER A 54 10.88 1.82 14.20
CA SER A 54 9.90 1.00 14.94
C SER A 54 10.21 -0.49 14.78
N SER A 55 10.44 -0.95 13.55
CA SER A 55 10.70 -2.35 13.22
C SER A 55 11.96 -2.85 13.92
N PHE A 56 13.03 -2.06 13.87
CA PHE A 56 14.30 -2.39 14.51
C PHE A 56 14.21 -2.36 16.04
N LEU A 57 13.48 -1.39 16.60
CA LEU A 57 13.26 -1.29 18.04
C LEU A 57 12.50 -2.51 18.56
N ILE A 58 11.38 -2.86 17.92
CA ILE A 58 10.56 -4.02 18.27
C ILE A 58 11.39 -5.30 18.18
N ALA A 59 12.11 -5.49 17.06
CA ALA A 59 12.97 -6.65 16.86
C ALA A 59 14.02 -6.79 17.97
N THR A 60 14.70 -5.68 18.29
CA THR A 60 15.74 -5.63 19.33
C THR A 60 15.17 -5.97 20.70
N VAL A 61 14.03 -5.37 21.07
CA VAL A 61 13.38 -5.65 22.35
C VAL A 61 13.00 -7.13 22.44
N LEU A 62 12.38 -7.70 21.40
CA LEU A 62 11.98 -9.10 21.40
C LEU A 62 13.17 -10.06 21.47
N TYR A 63 14.23 -9.76 20.71
CA TYR A 63 15.45 -10.57 20.70
C TYR A 63 16.09 -10.69 22.09
N PHE A 64 16.08 -9.62 22.88
CA PHE A 64 16.59 -9.65 24.26
C PHE A 64 15.58 -10.16 25.29
N VAL A 65 14.27 -9.98 25.06
CA VAL A 65 13.24 -10.38 26.03
C VAL A 65 12.92 -11.88 25.96
N PHE A 66 12.87 -12.48 24.77
CA PHE A 66 12.51 -13.89 24.60
C PHE A 66 13.41 -14.90 25.34
N PRO A 67 14.73 -14.71 25.45
CA PRO A 67 15.58 -15.57 26.25
C PRO A 67 15.18 -15.65 27.74
N PHE A 68 14.60 -14.59 28.32
CA PHE A 68 14.16 -14.60 29.73
C PHE A 68 12.97 -15.51 29.99
N ILE A 69 12.22 -15.89 28.95
CA ILE A 69 11.09 -16.83 29.02
C ILE A 69 11.45 -18.19 28.39
N GLY A 70 12.74 -18.44 28.12
CA GLY A 70 13.25 -19.70 27.58
C GLY A 70 13.03 -19.90 26.08
N ILE A 71 12.78 -18.83 25.32
CA ILE A 71 12.60 -18.89 23.86
C ILE A 71 13.82 -18.25 23.19
N GLU A 72 14.56 -19.03 22.41
CA GLU A 72 15.66 -18.52 21.58
C GLU A 72 15.18 -18.29 20.16
N VAL A 73 15.23 -17.04 19.70
CA VAL A 73 14.78 -16.65 18.36
C VAL A 73 15.90 -15.88 17.66
N PRO A 74 16.29 -16.25 16.43
CA PRO A 74 17.26 -15.48 15.67
C PRO A 74 16.78 -14.04 15.43
N PHE A 75 17.71 -13.07 15.47
CA PHE A 75 17.37 -11.65 15.31
C PHE A 75 16.60 -11.37 14.00
N ILE A 76 16.96 -12.07 12.91
CA ILE A 76 16.28 -11.92 11.61
C ILE A 76 14.79 -12.28 11.68
N VAL A 77 14.40 -13.24 12.52
CA VAL A 77 13.00 -13.64 12.73
C VAL A 77 12.27 -12.59 13.56
N THR A 78 12.90 -12.04 14.59
CA THR A 78 12.33 -10.90 15.33
C THR A 78 12.23 -9.63 14.47
N LEU A 79 13.11 -9.47 13.48
CA LEU A 79 13.06 -8.37 12.51
C LEU A 79 11.93 -8.53 11.50
N LEU A 80 11.68 -9.76 11.01
CA LEU A 80 10.49 -10.07 10.21
C LEU A 80 9.21 -9.72 10.96
N PHE A 81 9.15 -10.10 12.24
CA PHE A 81 8.02 -9.77 13.11
C PHE A 81 7.87 -8.26 13.30
N GLY A 82 8.99 -7.57 13.56
CA GLY A 82 9.03 -6.11 13.68
C GLY A 82 8.53 -5.40 12.42
N ALA A 83 8.90 -5.89 11.24
CA ALA A 83 8.45 -5.34 9.96
C ALA A 83 6.93 -5.45 9.77
N ILE A 84 6.34 -6.61 10.09
CA ILE A 84 4.89 -6.81 9.99
C ILE A 84 4.11 -5.91 10.97
N ILE A 85 4.57 -5.82 12.23
CA ILE A 85 3.81 -5.11 13.28
C ILE A 85 4.02 -3.59 13.27
N SER A 86 5.05 -3.10 12.58
CA SER A 86 5.33 -1.66 12.55
C SER A 86 4.40 -0.84 11.66
N SER A 87 3.57 -1.47 10.82
CA SER A 87 2.56 -0.72 10.10
C SER A 87 1.49 -0.21 11.07
N THR A 88 1.17 1.08 11.00
CA THR A 88 0.25 1.75 11.92
C THR A 88 -1.04 2.19 11.23
N ASP A 89 -2.16 1.92 11.90
CA ASP A 89 -3.47 2.48 11.55
C ASP A 89 -3.80 3.66 12.50
N PRO A 90 -3.82 4.90 11.99
CA PRO A 90 -4.07 6.09 12.78
C PRO A 90 -5.56 6.36 13.02
N VAL A 91 -6.49 5.48 12.62
CA VAL A 91 -7.96 5.72 12.73
C VAL A 91 -8.37 6.20 14.13
N ALA A 92 -7.87 5.58 15.20
CA ALA A 92 -8.19 5.99 16.57
C ALA A 92 -7.63 7.39 16.90
N VAL A 93 -6.42 7.69 16.45
CA VAL A 93 -5.77 9.00 16.66
C VAL A 93 -6.48 10.09 15.88
N LEU A 94 -6.86 9.81 14.62
CA LEU A 94 -7.61 10.72 13.77
C LEU A 94 -9.00 11.02 14.33
N ALA A 95 -9.68 10.04 14.93
CA ALA A 95 -10.95 10.26 15.61
C ALA A 95 -10.80 11.22 16.80
N LEU A 96 -9.74 11.09 17.59
CA LEU A 96 -9.44 12.01 18.68
C LEU A 96 -9.11 13.41 18.16
N PHE A 97 -8.31 13.52 17.10
CA PHE A 97 -7.99 14.81 16.48
C PHE A 97 -9.24 15.56 16.01
N LYS A 98 -10.22 14.85 15.46
CA LYS A 98 -11.51 15.44 15.07
C LYS A 98 -12.28 15.96 16.28
N THR A 99 -12.35 15.19 17.36
CA THR A 99 -13.04 15.57 18.61
C THR A 99 -12.39 16.77 19.30
N TYR A 100 -11.06 16.83 19.32
CA TYR A 100 -10.29 17.89 19.99
C TYR A 100 -9.92 19.07 19.08
N GLY A 101 -10.38 19.08 17.82
CA GLY A 101 -10.16 20.18 16.89
C GLY A 101 -8.69 20.37 16.48
N ALA A 102 -7.92 19.28 16.36
CA ALA A 102 -6.53 19.35 15.95
C ALA A 102 -6.36 19.94 14.54
N PRO A 103 -5.19 20.51 14.21
CA PRO A 103 -4.96 21.11 12.90
C PRO A 103 -5.17 20.10 11.77
N LYS A 104 -5.92 20.47 10.71
CA LYS A 104 -6.17 19.62 9.53
C LYS A 104 -4.89 19.10 8.87
N ARG A 105 -3.79 19.85 8.99
CA ARG A 105 -2.47 19.44 8.50
C ARG A 105 -1.96 18.19 9.21
N LEU A 106 -2.20 18.06 10.52
CA LEU A 106 -1.75 16.91 11.29
C LEU A 106 -2.53 15.65 10.90
N SER A 107 -3.85 15.76 10.76
CA SER A 107 -4.69 14.66 10.22
C SER A 107 -4.20 14.19 8.85
N LEU A 108 -3.94 15.13 7.93
CA LEU A 108 -3.41 14.82 6.60
C LEU A 108 -2.06 14.08 6.66
N ILE A 109 -1.15 14.51 7.54
CA ILE A 109 0.16 13.86 7.68
C ILE A 109 -0.01 12.41 8.16
N PHE A 110 -0.89 12.16 9.13
CA PHE A 110 -1.14 10.81 9.66
C PHE A 110 -1.90 9.92 8.67
N GLU A 111 -2.92 10.46 7.98
CA GLU A 111 -3.61 9.72 6.90
C GLU A 111 -2.64 9.35 5.78
N GLY A 112 -1.77 10.28 5.38
CA GLY A 112 -0.74 10.03 4.36
C GLY A 112 0.31 9.05 4.82
N GLU A 113 0.77 9.16 6.07
CA GLU A 113 1.73 8.22 6.67
C GLU A 113 1.21 6.79 6.58
N SER A 114 0.03 6.51 7.14
CA SER A 114 -0.59 5.19 7.14
C SER A 114 -0.72 4.58 5.74
N LEU A 115 -1.13 5.41 4.77
CA LEU A 115 -1.32 4.98 3.39
C LEU A 115 -0.03 4.47 2.71
N PHE A 116 1.11 5.09 3.01
CA PHE A 116 2.41 4.64 2.49
C PHE A 116 3.12 3.64 3.42
N ASN A 117 2.77 3.65 4.71
CA ASN A 117 3.40 2.83 5.73
C ASN A 117 3.18 1.33 5.46
N ASP A 118 1.95 0.92 5.13
CA ASP A 118 1.63 -0.48 4.77
C ASP A 118 2.53 -1.01 3.65
N GLY A 119 2.68 -0.22 2.58
CA GLY A 119 3.51 -0.59 1.44
C GLY A 119 5.01 -0.64 1.76
N THR A 120 5.44 0.15 2.74
CA THR A 120 6.82 0.17 3.22
C THR A 120 7.10 -1.00 4.17
N ALA A 121 6.15 -1.35 5.03
CA ALA A 121 6.19 -2.52 5.91
C ALA A 121 6.34 -3.81 5.11
N VAL A 122 5.52 -3.98 4.07
CA VAL A 122 5.60 -5.14 3.17
C VAL A 122 6.93 -5.16 2.42
N ALA A 123 7.42 -4.01 1.94
CA ALA A 123 8.72 -3.95 1.28
C ALA A 123 9.86 -4.36 2.22
N LEU A 124 9.87 -3.85 3.46
CA LEU A 124 10.84 -4.25 4.46
C LEU A 124 10.74 -5.75 4.77
N PHE A 125 9.53 -6.27 4.96
CA PHE A 125 9.31 -7.69 5.23
C PHE A 125 9.86 -8.57 4.10
N MET A 126 9.57 -8.25 2.84
CA MET A 126 10.04 -9.02 1.68
C MET A 126 11.57 -9.02 1.59
N VAL A 127 12.22 -7.87 1.84
CA VAL A 127 13.69 -7.76 1.87
C VAL A 127 14.27 -8.63 2.97
N VAL A 128 13.76 -8.50 4.20
CA VAL A 128 14.24 -9.29 5.34
C VAL A 128 13.99 -10.78 5.11
N LEU A 129 12.88 -11.15 4.47
CA LEU A 129 12.54 -12.54 4.16
C LEU A 129 13.47 -13.13 3.12
N ALA A 130 13.80 -12.37 2.08
CA ALA A 130 14.77 -12.77 1.06
C ALA A 130 16.16 -13.03 1.70
N VAL A 131 16.61 -12.13 2.58
CA VAL A 131 17.86 -12.30 3.33
C VAL A 131 17.80 -13.50 4.29
N ALA A 132 16.69 -13.69 4.99
CA ALA A 132 16.51 -14.85 5.88
C ALA A 132 16.55 -16.18 5.10
N SER A 133 16.01 -16.19 3.88
CA SER A 133 15.93 -17.38 3.03
C SER A 133 17.24 -17.71 2.33
N SER A 134 18.08 -16.71 2.03
CA SER A 134 19.40 -16.93 1.45
C SER A 134 20.38 -17.57 2.46
N GLY A 135 20.20 -17.27 3.75
CA GLY A 135 21.07 -17.75 4.84
C GLY A 135 22.48 -17.16 4.84
N VAL A 136 22.75 -16.20 3.95
CA VAL A 136 24.04 -15.51 3.82
C VAL A 136 23.91 -14.13 4.45
N PHE A 137 24.81 -13.80 5.38
CA PHE A 137 24.80 -12.53 6.11
C PHE A 137 26.14 -11.80 5.91
N ASP A 138 26.40 -11.37 4.68
CA ASP A 138 27.57 -10.59 4.32
C ASP A 138 27.20 -9.15 3.93
N ALA A 139 28.23 -8.31 3.73
CA ALA A 139 28.03 -6.92 3.36
C ALA A 139 27.32 -6.76 2.00
N SER A 140 27.55 -7.68 1.06
CA SER A 140 26.87 -7.72 -0.25
C SER A 140 25.37 -7.90 -0.08
N THR A 141 24.94 -8.84 0.77
CA THR A 141 23.53 -9.12 1.02
C THR A 141 22.80 -7.90 1.59
N VAL A 142 23.46 -7.12 2.46
CA VAL A 142 22.89 -5.87 2.99
C VAL A 142 22.71 -4.82 1.89
N ILE A 143 23.71 -4.67 1.01
CA ILE A 143 23.66 -3.72 -0.11
C ILE A 143 22.55 -4.12 -1.10
N GLU A 144 22.45 -5.41 -1.42
CA GLU A 144 21.38 -5.95 -2.27
C GLU A 144 20.00 -5.74 -1.64
N GLY A 145 19.86 -5.98 -0.34
CA GLY A 145 18.62 -5.73 0.40
C GLY A 145 18.20 -4.25 0.39
N ILE A 146 19.15 -3.32 0.55
CA ILE A 146 18.90 -1.88 0.42
C ILE A 146 18.48 -1.55 -1.02
N GLY A 147 19.14 -2.13 -2.03
CA GLY A 147 18.77 -1.96 -3.44
C GLY A 147 17.36 -2.45 -3.72
N MET A 148 17.00 -3.65 -3.24
CA MET A 148 15.66 -4.22 -3.36
C MET A 148 14.63 -3.31 -2.67
N PHE A 149 14.88 -2.89 -1.43
CA PHE A 149 14.00 -1.98 -0.70
C PHE A 149 13.75 -0.67 -1.47
N LEU A 150 14.82 -0.01 -1.93
CA LEU A 150 14.70 1.24 -2.69
C LEU A 150 13.98 1.02 -4.03
N SER A 151 14.22 -0.10 -4.71
CA SER A 151 13.50 -0.44 -5.94
C SER A 151 12.01 -0.62 -5.70
N MET A 152 11.61 -1.27 -4.60
CA MET A 152 10.19 -1.44 -4.26
C MET A 152 9.50 -0.09 -4.02
N LEU A 153 10.13 0.82 -3.29
CA LEU A 153 9.57 2.15 -3.02
C LEU A 153 9.51 3.01 -4.28
N ILE A 154 10.65 3.19 -4.96
CA ILE A 154 10.76 4.09 -6.12
C ILE A 154 10.02 3.50 -7.32
N GLY A 155 10.17 2.20 -7.57
CA GLY A 155 9.45 1.47 -8.61
C GLY A 155 7.95 1.52 -8.40
N GLY A 156 7.48 1.45 -7.14
CA GLY A 156 6.06 1.61 -6.80
C GLY A 156 5.54 2.96 -7.23
N ILE A 157 6.25 4.03 -6.88
CA ILE A 157 5.88 5.40 -7.28
C ILE A 157 5.86 5.55 -8.80
N ILE A 158 6.92 5.10 -9.49
CA ILE A 158 7.04 5.22 -10.94
C ILE A 158 5.91 4.45 -11.64
N LEU A 159 5.70 3.19 -11.28
CA LEU A 159 4.65 2.35 -11.88
C LEU A 159 3.26 2.94 -11.61
N GLY A 160 3.00 3.39 -10.38
CA GLY A 160 1.75 4.06 -10.02
C GLY A 160 1.47 5.29 -10.89
N LEU A 161 2.46 6.15 -11.10
CA LEU A 161 2.33 7.33 -11.98
C LEU A 161 2.11 6.95 -13.45
N LEU A 162 2.81 5.94 -13.96
CA LEU A 162 2.65 5.45 -15.33
C LEU A 162 1.24 4.91 -15.56
N MET A 163 0.77 4.06 -14.65
CA MET A 163 -0.57 3.49 -14.71
C MET A 163 -1.65 4.55 -14.53
N ALA A 164 -1.45 5.51 -13.64
CA ALA A 164 -2.35 6.65 -13.50
C ALA A 164 -2.48 7.44 -14.81
N GLY A 165 -1.36 7.70 -15.48
CA GLY A 165 -1.35 8.37 -16.78
C GLY A 165 -2.07 7.58 -17.87
N LEU A 166 -1.92 6.26 -17.87
CA LEU A 166 -2.61 5.35 -18.79
C LEU A 166 -4.13 5.37 -18.55
N PHE A 167 -4.56 5.15 -17.31
CA PHE A 167 -5.98 5.15 -16.94
C PHE A 167 -6.62 6.52 -17.12
N TYR A 168 -5.93 7.60 -16.76
CA TYR A 168 -6.42 8.96 -17.01
C TYR A 168 -6.73 9.20 -18.50
N ARG A 169 -5.84 8.75 -19.40
CA ARG A 169 -6.09 8.85 -20.85
C ARG A 169 -7.28 8.01 -21.29
N ALA A 170 -7.40 6.77 -20.79
CA ALA A 170 -8.52 5.88 -21.11
C ALA A 170 -9.86 6.46 -20.64
N ILE A 171 -9.92 6.94 -19.39
CA ILE A 171 -11.11 7.57 -18.79
C ILE A 171 -11.50 8.83 -19.55
N ARG A 172 -10.51 9.68 -19.90
CA ARG A 172 -10.77 10.89 -20.70
C ARG A 172 -11.34 10.57 -22.09
N GLY A 173 -10.90 9.47 -22.70
CA GLY A 173 -11.46 8.97 -23.97
C GLY A 173 -12.88 8.43 -23.81
N ALA A 174 -13.19 7.81 -22.68
CA ALA A 174 -14.49 7.25 -22.35
C ALA A 174 -15.48 8.25 -21.73
N LYS A 175 -15.16 9.56 -21.68
CA LYS A 175 -15.96 10.59 -20.99
C LYS A 175 -17.42 10.69 -21.43
N SER A 176 -17.76 10.20 -22.62
CA SER A 176 -19.14 10.21 -23.14
C SER A 176 -20.01 9.12 -22.52
N ASN A 177 -19.41 8.11 -21.88
CA ASN A 177 -20.11 7.01 -21.23
C ASN A 177 -19.68 6.88 -19.76
N GLU A 178 -20.51 7.40 -18.88
CA GLU A 178 -20.26 7.43 -17.43
C GLU A 178 -20.02 6.02 -16.84
N PHE A 179 -20.73 5.00 -17.33
CA PHE A 179 -20.55 3.62 -16.87
C PHE A 179 -19.15 3.08 -17.18
N VAL A 180 -18.61 3.39 -18.37
CA VAL A 180 -17.27 2.96 -18.76
C VAL A 180 -16.22 3.67 -17.92
N ALA A 181 -16.38 4.98 -17.67
CA ALA A 181 -15.46 5.75 -16.83
C ALA A 181 -15.38 5.22 -15.39
N VAL A 182 -16.53 4.95 -14.76
CA VAL A 182 -16.61 4.36 -13.41
C VAL A 182 -15.99 2.96 -13.40
N THR A 183 -16.31 2.14 -14.38
CA THR A 183 -15.75 0.77 -14.49
C THR A 183 -14.24 0.80 -14.61
N LEU A 184 -13.68 1.70 -15.45
CA LEU A 184 -12.23 1.86 -15.59
C LEU A 184 -11.55 2.30 -14.28
N LEU A 185 -12.20 3.16 -13.49
CA LEU A 185 -11.68 3.58 -12.18
C LEU A 185 -11.64 2.41 -11.19
N ILE A 186 -12.72 1.62 -11.09
CA ILE A 186 -12.74 0.44 -10.21
C ILE A 186 -11.70 -0.59 -10.67
N ILE A 187 -11.63 -0.88 -11.98
CA ILE A 187 -10.63 -1.80 -12.54
C ILE A 187 -9.21 -1.30 -12.29
N SER A 188 -8.99 0.02 -12.28
CA SER A 188 -7.64 0.57 -12.06
C SER A 188 -7.05 0.17 -10.71
N ALA A 189 -7.87 0.05 -9.66
CA ALA A 189 -7.43 -0.39 -8.34
C ALA A 189 -6.76 -1.77 -8.43
N HIS A 190 -7.45 -2.76 -9.01
CA HIS A 190 -6.91 -4.12 -9.13
C HIS A 190 -5.82 -4.23 -10.19
N LEU A 191 -5.97 -3.57 -11.34
CA LEU A 191 -5.01 -3.74 -12.43
C LEU A 191 -3.64 -3.20 -12.07
N VAL A 192 -3.56 -2.08 -11.35
CA VAL A 192 -2.27 -1.55 -10.86
C VAL A 192 -1.61 -2.54 -9.91
N PHE A 193 -2.37 -3.09 -8.97
CA PHE A 193 -1.88 -4.08 -8.01
C PHE A 193 -1.38 -5.34 -8.72
N VAL A 194 -2.20 -5.94 -9.59
CA VAL A 194 -1.87 -7.17 -10.33
C VAL A 194 -0.67 -6.96 -11.27
N VAL A 195 -0.58 -5.83 -11.96
CA VAL A 195 0.57 -5.52 -12.81
C VAL A 195 1.86 -5.40 -11.98
N SER A 196 1.78 -4.83 -10.77
CA SER A 196 2.92 -4.74 -9.87
C SER A 196 3.40 -6.12 -9.41
N GLU A 197 2.47 -7.00 -9.02
CA GLU A 197 2.80 -8.39 -8.64
C GLU A 197 3.34 -9.20 -9.82
N ALA A 198 2.77 -9.02 -11.02
CA ALA A 198 3.27 -9.66 -12.23
C ALA A 198 4.70 -9.20 -12.59
N ILE A 199 5.03 -7.93 -12.34
CA ILE A 199 6.41 -7.43 -12.50
C ILE A 199 7.35 -8.10 -11.48
N ASN A 200 6.91 -8.31 -10.24
CA ASN A 200 7.70 -9.00 -9.22
C ASN A 200 7.94 -10.48 -9.57
N GLU A 201 6.96 -11.15 -10.17
CA GLU A 201 7.04 -12.58 -10.52
C GLU A 201 7.81 -12.84 -11.83
N PHE A 202 7.52 -12.06 -12.88
CA PHE A 202 8.06 -12.29 -14.23
C PHE A 202 9.23 -11.36 -14.59
N GLY A 203 9.53 -10.38 -13.74
CA GLY A 203 10.45 -9.29 -14.07
C GLY A 203 9.86 -8.32 -15.10
N LEU A 204 10.62 -7.26 -15.39
CA LEU A 204 10.25 -6.27 -16.41
C LEU A 204 11.34 -6.19 -17.48
N PHE A 205 11.03 -6.61 -18.71
CA PHE A 205 11.98 -6.66 -19.83
C PHE A 205 13.27 -7.46 -19.54
N GLY A 206 13.17 -8.51 -18.71
CA GLY A 206 14.31 -9.32 -18.29
C GLY A 206 15.18 -8.68 -17.21
N LEU A 207 14.72 -7.59 -16.58
CA LEU A 207 15.31 -7.00 -15.38
C LEU A 207 14.51 -7.45 -14.16
N ASP A 208 15.20 -7.96 -13.14
CA ASP A 208 14.63 -8.31 -11.84
C ASP A 208 14.37 -7.03 -11.03
N ILE A 209 13.22 -6.41 -11.28
CA ILE A 209 12.79 -5.18 -10.61
C ILE A 209 11.65 -5.54 -9.67
N HIS A 210 11.84 -5.19 -8.39
CA HIS A 210 10.80 -5.35 -7.39
C HIS A 210 10.06 -4.03 -7.20
N VAL A 211 8.75 -4.12 -7.06
CA VAL A 211 7.82 -2.99 -7.00
C VAL A 211 6.82 -3.22 -5.87
N SER A 212 6.62 -2.24 -5.00
CA SER A 212 5.56 -2.31 -4.00
C SER A 212 4.19 -2.07 -4.66
N SER A 213 3.38 -3.11 -4.73
CA SER A 213 2.01 -3.08 -5.25
C SER A 213 1.10 -2.14 -4.47
N ILE A 214 1.28 -2.06 -3.15
CA ILE A 214 0.55 -1.13 -2.28
C ILE A 214 0.89 0.33 -2.62
N ILE A 215 2.18 0.64 -2.77
CA ILE A 215 2.62 2.00 -3.12
C ILE A 215 2.18 2.36 -4.55
N ALA A 216 2.30 1.44 -5.49
CA ALA A 216 1.86 1.66 -6.87
C ALA A 216 0.35 1.98 -6.94
N THR A 217 -0.47 1.17 -6.28
CA THR A 217 -1.93 1.38 -6.21
C THR A 217 -2.28 2.68 -5.50
N THR A 218 -1.60 2.98 -4.39
CA THR A 218 -1.74 4.24 -3.65
C THR A 218 -1.49 5.45 -4.55
N VAL A 219 -0.35 5.47 -5.23
CA VAL A 219 0.05 6.60 -6.09
C VAL A 219 -0.89 6.74 -7.28
N ALA A 220 -1.31 5.62 -7.87
CA ALA A 220 -2.27 5.62 -8.97
C ALA A 220 -3.64 6.19 -8.54
N ALA A 221 -4.17 5.70 -7.43
CA ALA A 221 -5.44 6.14 -6.87
C ALA A 221 -5.43 7.62 -6.46
N LEU A 222 -4.36 8.09 -5.81
CA LEU A 222 -4.17 9.49 -5.44
C LEU A 222 -4.20 10.40 -6.67
N PHE A 223 -3.51 10.00 -7.75
CA PHE A 223 -3.50 10.78 -8.99
C PHE A 223 -4.88 10.75 -9.67
N LEU A 224 -5.50 9.58 -9.81
CA LEU A 224 -6.81 9.46 -10.47
C LEU A 224 -7.91 10.22 -9.70
N GLY A 225 -7.89 10.19 -8.37
CA GLY A 225 -8.81 10.92 -7.49
C GLY A 225 -8.72 12.45 -7.60
N ASN A 226 -7.56 12.96 -8.03
CA ASN A 226 -7.36 14.40 -8.18
C ASN A 226 -7.44 14.88 -9.64
N TYR A 227 -7.10 14.05 -10.63
CA TYR A 227 -7.07 14.47 -12.04
C TYR A 227 -8.17 13.85 -12.89
N ALA A 228 -8.46 12.55 -12.73
CA ALA A 228 -9.52 11.89 -13.50
C ALA A 228 -10.90 12.25 -12.95
N ARG A 229 -11.03 12.46 -11.64
CA ARG A 229 -12.28 12.87 -10.98
C ARG A 229 -12.91 14.12 -11.60
N HIS A 230 -12.10 15.11 -11.99
CA HIS A 230 -12.58 16.33 -12.66
C HIS A 230 -13.16 16.13 -14.06
N THR A 231 -12.94 14.96 -14.67
CA THR A 231 -13.52 14.63 -15.97
C THR A 231 -14.92 14.01 -15.85
N LEU A 232 -15.34 13.63 -14.64
CA LEU A 232 -16.65 13.04 -14.36
C LEU A 232 -17.71 14.13 -14.16
N SER A 233 -18.98 13.80 -14.45
CA SER A 233 -20.09 14.66 -14.06
C SER A 233 -20.31 14.60 -12.55
N PRO A 234 -20.86 15.64 -11.89
CA PRO A 234 -21.09 15.63 -10.44
C PRO A 234 -21.92 14.43 -9.96
N ARG A 235 -22.87 13.99 -10.80
CA ARG A 235 -23.71 12.84 -10.52
C ARG A 235 -22.91 11.53 -10.58
N THR A 236 -22.06 11.35 -11.60
CA THR A 236 -21.17 10.19 -11.71
C THR A 236 -20.18 10.13 -10.56
N ASP A 237 -19.64 11.27 -10.15
CA ASP A 237 -18.69 11.37 -9.05
C ASP A 237 -19.32 10.92 -7.72
N GLU A 238 -20.53 11.41 -7.41
CA GLU A 238 -21.27 10.97 -6.23
C GLU A 238 -21.59 9.46 -6.27
N TYR A 239 -21.95 8.92 -7.44
CA TYR A 239 -22.16 7.48 -7.60
C TYR A 239 -20.88 6.67 -7.41
N LEU A 240 -19.75 7.14 -7.94
CA LEU A 240 -18.45 6.50 -7.77
C LEU A 240 -18.05 6.48 -6.30
N GLU A 241 -18.14 7.62 -5.61
CA GLU A 241 -17.79 7.76 -4.19
C GLU A 241 -18.61 6.78 -3.35
N LYS A 242 -19.94 6.75 -3.54
CA LYS A 242 -20.81 5.79 -2.86
C LYS A 242 -20.47 4.34 -3.21
N SER A 243 -20.15 4.04 -4.46
CA SER A 243 -19.85 2.66 -4.89
C SER A 243 -18.55 2.15 -4.26
N VAL A 244 -17.51 2.97 -4.29
CA VAL A 244 -16.20 2.65 -3.71
C VAL A 244 -16.29 2.57 -2.18
N GLU A 245 -17.03 3.48 -1.54
CA GLU A 245 -17.26 3.44 -0.08
C GLU A 245 -18.00 2.16 0.35
N HIS A 246 -19.04 1.74 -0.40
CA HIS A 246 -19.73 0.48 -0.10
C HIS A 246 -18.82 -0.75 -0.28
N LEU A 247 -18.02 -0.78 -1.36
CA LEU A 247 -17.07 -1.87 -1.58
C LEU A 247 -16.00 -1.92 -0.48
N ALA A 248 -15.48 -0.77 -0.07
CA ALA A 248 -14.52 -0.66 1.03
C ALA A 248 -15.15 -1.03 2.37
N PHE A 249 -16.42 -0.67 2.62
CA PHE A 249 -17.14 -1.09 3.81
C PHE A 249 -17.24 -2.62 3.88
N ILE A 250 -17.64 -3.28 2.79
CA ILE A 250 -17.69 -4.75 2.72
C ILE A 250 -16.30 -5.36 2.96
N ALA A 251 -15.26 -4.75 2.41
CA ALA A 251 -13.88 -5.23 2.54
C ALA A 251 -13.28 -5.09 3.96
N LYS A 252 -13.87 -4.26 4.83
CA LYS A 252 -13.41 -4.05 6.22
C LYS A 252 -13.95 -5.09 7.22
N TRP A 253 -14.90 -5.94 6.83
CA TRP A 253 -15.58 -6.94 7.68
C TRP A 253 -15.35 -8.36 7.18
#